data_AF-A0A969LSM2-F1
#
_entry.id   AF-A0A969LSM2-F1
#
_cell.length_a   1.000
_cell.length_b   1.000
_cell.length_c   1.000
_cell.angle_alpha   90.00
_cell.angle_beta   90.00
_cell.angle_gamma   90.00
#
_symmetry.space_group_name_H-M   'P 1'
#
loop_
_entity.id
_entity.type
_entity.pdbx_description
1 polymer ?
#
loop_
_entity_poly.entity_id
_entity_poly.type
_entity_poly.pdbx_seq_one_letter_code
_entity_poly.pdbx_strand_id
1 'polypeptide(L)'
;MKIVWEQSVYVGNAPVFCTICGCRSYPVQSRKNQLLLAIIYDKRGVAWGEACRECVSAGSAGIKARLQDRIQDLQSKINELQLLADTEIQTPTLEQEFQIHRQDAS
;
A
#
# COMPACT_ATOMS: atom_id res chain seq x y z
N MET A 1 19.82 -3.83 7.18
CA MET A 1 18.78 -2.97 6.59
C MET A 1 19.07 -1.55 7.01
N LYS A 2 18.94 -0.58 6.10
CA LYS A 2 19.02 0.85 6.42
C LYS A 2 17.91 1.61 5.69
N ILE A 3 17.51 2.75 6.23
CA ILE A 3 16.58 3.66 5.56
C ILE A 3 17.32 4.95 5.23
N VAL A 4 17.25 5.40 3.99
CA VAL A 4 17.95 6.60 3.49
C VAL A 4 16.97 7.49 2.74
N TRP A 5 17.08 8.81 2.91
CA TRP A 5 16.32 9.76 2.11
C TRP A 5 17.02 9.98 0.77
N GLU A 6 16.33 9.66 -0.32
CA GLU A 6 16.82 9.82 -1.68
C GLU A 6 15.89 10.70 -2.51
N GLN A 7 16.43 11.29 -3.57
CA GLN A 7 15.63 12.06 -4.49
C GLN A 7 14.60 11.14 -5.17
N SER A 8 13.33 11.57 -5.13
CA SER A 8 12.25 10.86 -5.80
C SER A 8 12.54 10.75 -7.29
N VAL A 9 12.47 9.52 -7.82
CA VAL A 9 12.51 9.23 -9.25
C VAL A 9 11.13 9.32 -9.90
N TYR A 10 10.07 9.41 -9.09
CA TYR A 10 8.71 9.60 -9.56
C TYR A 10 8.47 11.06 -9.90
N VAL A 11 7.75 11.29 -11.00
CA VAL A 11 7.44 12.64 -11.50
C VAL A 11 6.50 13.36 -10.52
N GLY A 12 6.91 14.54 -10.07
CA GLY A 12 6.11 15.39 -9.19
C GLY A 12 5.89 14.79 -7.79
N ASN A 13 4.79 15.15 -7.15
CA ASN A 13 4.43 14.69 -5.80
C ASN A 13 3.62 13.38 -5.84
N ALA A 14 4.02 12.43 -6.70
CA ALA A 14 3.31 11.16 -6.84
C ALA A 14 3.43 10.33 -5.55
N PRO A 15 2.32 9.79 -5.02
CA PRO A 15 2.36 8.97 -3.82
C PRO A 15 2.90 7.57 -4.11
N VAL A 16 3.65 7.04 -3.16
CA VAL A 16 4.08 5.63 -3.10
C VAL A 16 3.40 4.93 -1.93
N PHE A 17 3.40 3.59 -1.92
CA PHE A 17 2.91 2.84 -0.76
C PHE A 17 4.06 2.51 0.18
N CYS A 18 3.87 2.77 1.46
CA CYS A 18 4.88 2.43 2.46
C CYS A 18 4.98 0.91 2.62
N THR A 19 6.18 0.34 2.46
CA THR A 19 6.47 -1.07 2.71
C THR A 19 6.30 -1.46 4.19
N ILE A 20 6.35 -0.51 5.11
CA ILE A 20 6.18 -0.76 6.55
C ILE A 20 4.69 -0.80 6.94
N CYS A 21 3.93 0.26 6.70
CA CYS A 21 2.53 0.34 7.16
C CYS A 21 1.47 0.12 6.06
N GLY A 22 1.86 0.13 4.78
CA GLY A 22 0.93 -0.01 3.66
C GLY A 22 0.16 1.26 3.31
N CYS A 23 0.27 2.34 4.09
CA CYS A 23 -0.38 3.61 3.79
C CYS A 23 0.30 4.32 2.60
N ARG A 24 -0.46 5.18 1.92
CA ARG A 24 0.09 6.11 0.93
C ARG A 24 1.04 7.09 1.60
N SER A 25 2.18 7.34 0.96
CA SER A 25 3.20 8.28 1.39
C SER A 25 3.54 9.22 0.25
N TYR A 26 3.63 10.50 0.56
CA TYR A 26 4.05 11.53 -0.39
C TYR A 26 5.53 11.85 -0.18
N PRO A 27 6.26 12.18 -1.26
CA PRO A 27 7.59 12.74 -1.14
C PRO A 27 7.65 13.95 -0.20
N VAL A 28 8.73 14.06 0.58
CA VAL A 28 8.98 15.20 1.46
C VAL A 28 9.82 16.21 0.69
N GLN A 29 9.40 17.47 0.68
CA GLN A 29 10.15 18.55 0.05
C GLN A 29 11.31 18.98 0.95
N SER A 30 12.53 18.95 0.41
CA SER A 30 13.73 19.46 1.08
C SER A 30 13.86 20.98 0.90
N ARG A 31 14.75 21.59 1.69
CA ARG A 31 15.09 23.03 1.58
C ARG A 31 15.64 23.44 0.21
N LYS A 32 16.17 22.49 -0.57
CA LYS A 32 16.70 22.70 -1.93
C LYS A 32 15.63 22.49 -3.01
N ASN A 33 14.35 22.48 -2.63
CA ASN A 33 13.23 22.21 -3.54
C ASN A 33 13.28 20.81 -4.19
N GLN A 34 14.02 19.86 -3.62
CA GLN A 34 14.05 18.47 -4.07
C GLN A 34 12.98 17.67 -3.34
N LEU A 35 12.23 16.84 -4.06
CA LEU A 35 11.30 15.88 -3.50
C LEU A 35 12.06 14.61 -3.09
N LEU A 36 11.92 14.20 -1.83
CA LEU A 36 12.65 13.07 -1.25
C LEU A 36 11.70 11.95 -0.81
N LEU A 37 12.11 10.70 -1.01
CA LEU A 37 11.46 9.52 -0.46
C LEU A 37 12.45 8.78 0.46
N ALA A 38 11.93 8.13 1.49
CA ALA A 38 12.76 7.26 2.32
C ALA A 38 12.79 5.87 1.68
N ILE A 39 13.96 5.41 1.27
CA ILE A 39 14.17 4.11 0.62
C ILE A 39 14.75 3.13 1.63
N ILE A 40 14.17 1.92 1.67
CA ILE A 40 14.61 0.81 2.51
C ILE A 40 15.59 -0.03 1.71
N TYR A 41 16.82 -0.15 2.20
CA TYR A 41 17.84 -1.00 1.63
C TYR A 41 18.12 -2.21 2.51
N ASP A 42 18.32 -3.36 1.88
CA ASP A 42 18.79 -4.57 2.55
C ASP A 42 20.29 -4.48 2.91
N LYS A 43 20.87 -5.59 3.39
CA LYS A 43 22.30 -5.64 3.74
C LYS A 43 23.25 -5.68 2.53
N ARG A 44 22.72 -5.97 1.34
CA ARG A 44 23.45 -6.04 0.06
C ARG A 44 23.32 -4.73 -0.74
N GLY A 45 22.52 -3.77 -0.27
CA GLY A 45 22.27 -2.51 -0.95
C GLY A 45 21.14 -2.59 -1.99
N VAL A 46 20.33 -3.66 -1.97
CA VAL A 46 19.15 -3.79 -2.84
C VAL A 46 17.97 -3.06 -2.20
N ALA A 47 17.27 -2.25 -2.99
CA ALA A 47 16.06 -1.56 -2.55
C ALA A 47 14.92 -2.56 -2.33
N TRP A 48 14.28 -2.48 -1.16
CA TRP A 48 13.09 -3.27 -0.79
C TRP A 48 11.79 -2.47 -0.87
N GLY A 49 11.89 -1.16 -1.16
CA GLY A 49 10.75 -0.25 -1.32
C GLY A 49 10.85 0.98 -0.41
N GLU A 50 9.74 1.68 -0.24
CA GLU A 50 9.68 3.00 0.37
C GLU A 50 9.09 2.99 1.80
N ALA A 51 9.52 3.94 2.62
CA ALA A 51 9.01 4.18 3.96
C ALA A 51 8.34 5.56 4.04
N CYS A 52 7.20 5.65 4.74
CA CYS A 52 6.59 6.95 5.02
C CYS A 52 7.33 7.68 6.14
N ARG A 53 7.23 9.02 6.17
CA ARG A 53 7.87 9.87 7.17
C ARG A 53 7.56 9.42 8.61
N GLU A 54 6.32 9.04 8.88
CA GLU A 54 5.91 8.58 10.21
C GLU A 54 6.63 7.31 10.63
N CYS A 55 6.71 6.31 9.73
CA CYS A 55 7.43 5.07 10.00
C CYS A 55 8.92 5.32 10.23
N VAL A 56 9.52 6.24 9.46
CA VAL A 56 10.93 6.65 9.68
C VAL A 56 11.10 7.30 11.06
N SER A 57 10.19 8.20 11.46
CA SER A 57 10.26 8.90 12.74
C SER A 57 10.01 8.02 13.96
N ALA A 58 9.30 6.90 13.80
CA ALA A 58 8.99 5.98 14.88
C ALA A 58 10.22 5.18 15.38
N GLY A 59 11.33 5.23 14.64
CA GLY A 59 12.55 4.50 14.97
C GLY A 59 12.39 2.98 14.85
N SER A 60 13.46 2.25 15.16
CA SER A 60 13.54 0.81 14.93
C SER A 60 12.47 0.01 15.70
N ALA A 61 12.19 0.38 16.95
CA ALA A 61 11.17 -0.27 17.77
C ALA A 61 9.76 -0.04 17.19
N GLY A 62 9.42 1.21 16.83
CA GLY A 62 8.12 1.52 16.25
C GLY A 62 7.91 0.90 14.86
N ILE A 63 8.98 0.82 14.04
CA ILE A 63 8.93 0.11 12.75
C ILE A 63 8.62 -1.37 12.96
N LYS A 64 9.27 -2.02 13.92
CA LYS A 64 9.02 -3.44 14.23
C LYS A 64 7.58 -3.69 14.67
N ALA A 65 7.05 -2.84 15.56
CA ALA A 65 5.66 -2.93 16.00
C ALA A 65 4.68 -2.79 14.82
N ARG A 66 4.84 -1.75 13.99
CA ARG A 66 3.99 -1.54 12.82
C ARG A 66 4.07 -2.68 11.78
N LEU A 67 5.24 -3.29 11.62
CA LEU A 67 5.39 -4.47 10.77
C LEU A 67 4.62 -5.66 11.34
N GLN A 68 4.66 -5.88 12.65
CA GLN A 68 3.92 -6.95 13.31
C GLN A 68 2.40 -6.73 13.17
N ASP A 69 1.91 -5.51 13.42
CA ASP A 69 0.51 -5.14 13.22
C ASP A 69 0.08 -5.41 11.78
N ARG A 70 0.89 -4.95 10.81
CA ARG A 70 0.60 -5.18 9.38
C ARG A 70 0.62 -6.66 8.99
N ILE A 71 1.55 -7.45 9.55
CA ILE A 71 1.59 -8.90 9.30
C ILE A 71 0.28 -9.53 9.77
N GLN A 72 -0.17 -9.19 10.97
CA GLN A 72 -1.43 -9.70 11.53
C GLN A 72 -2.63 -9.30 10.66
N ASP A 73 -2.71 -8.03 10.26
CA ASP A 73 -3.78 -7.55 9.37
C ASP A 73 -3.79 -8.26 8.02
N LEU A 74 -2.61 -8.47 7.42
CA LEU A 74 -2.50 -9.17 6.13
C LEU A 74 -2.86 -10.64 6.25
N GLN A 75 -2.52 -11.29 7.36
CA GLN A 75 -2.94 -12.67 7.64
C GLN A 75 -4.46 -12.77 7.76
N SER A 76 -5.11 -11.83 8.46
CA SER A 76 -6.58 -11.77 8.52
C SER A 76 -7.18 -11.62 7.13
N LYS A 77 -6.66 -10.68 6.32
CA LYS A 77 -7.12 -10.45 4.95
C LYS A 77 -6.92 -11.66 4.03
N ILE A 78 -5.82 -12.39 4.19
CA ILE A 78 -5.60 -13.63 3.44
C ILE A 78 -6.69 -14.65 3.76
N ASN A 79 -7.03 -14.82 5.05
CA ASN A 79 -8.10 -15.75 5.45
C ASN A 79 -9.47 -15.32 4.89
N GLU A 80 -9.77 -14.01 4.91
CA GLU A 80 -11.00 -13.46 4.31
C GLU A 80 -11.07 -13.72 2.80
N LEU A 81 -9.96 -13.48 2.08
CA LEU A 81 -9.89 -13.71 0.64
C LEU A 81 -9.97 -15.21 0.29
N GLN A 82 -9.41 -16.09 1.12
CA GLN A 82 -9.55 -17.54 0.95
C GLN A 82 -11.02 -17.96 1.10
N LEU A 83 -11.72 -17.47 2.13
CA LEU A 83 -13.14 -17.75 2.31
C LEU A 83 -13.97 -17.26 1.11
N LEU A 84 -13.67 -16.07 0.60
CA LEU A 84 -14.34 -15.55 -0.61
C LEU A 84 -14.04 -16.40 -1.85
N ALA A 85 -12.80 -16.86 -2.02
CA ALA A 85 -12.41 -17.69 -3.15
C ALA A 85 -13.05 -19.09 -3.12
N ASP A 86 -13.30 -19.63 -1.91
CA ASP A 86 -13.96 -20.93 -1.72
C ASP A 86 -15.50 -20.83 -1.80
N THR A 87 -16.05 -19.63 -1.78
CA THR A 87 -17.50 -19.40 -1.89
C THR A 87 -17.91 -19.39 -3.36
N GLU A 88 -19.02 -20.05 -3.71
CA GLU A 88 -19.59 -19.97 -5.04
C GLU A 88 -20.03 -18.52 -5.35
N ILE A 89 -19.40 -17.89 -6.33
CA ILE A 89 -19.75 -16.55 -6.78
C ILE A 89 -20.86 -16.66 -7.83
N GLN A 90 -22.09 -16.32 -7.43
CA GLN A 90 -23.18 -16.16 -8.39
C GLN A 90 -23.01 -14.84 -9.14
N THR A 91 -22.65 -14.92 -10.43
CA THR A 91 -22.66 -13.78 -11.34
C THR A 91 -24.03 -13.69 -12.01
N PRO A 92 -24.63 -12.49 -12.14
CA PRO A 92 -25.88 -12.34 -12.87
C PRO A 92 -25.71 -12.77 -14.34
N THR A 93 -26.77 -13.33 -14.93
CA THR A 93 -26.79 -13.55 -16.39
C THR A 93 -27.10 -12.24 -17.11
N LEU A 94 -26.74 -12.15 -18.40
CA LEU A 94 -27.06 -10.99 -19.24
C LEU A 94 -28.57 -10.67 -19.21
N GLU A 95 -29.43 -11.70 -19.27
CA GLU A 95 -30.88 -11.53 -19.23
C GLU A 95 -31.37 -10.91 -17.90
N GLN A 96 -30.72 -11.24 -16.77
CA GLN A 96 -31.05 -10.66 -15.47
C GLN A 96 -30.65 -9.17 -15.40
N GLU A 97 -29.52 -8.79 -15.99
CA GLU A 97 -29.10 -7.38 -16.07
C GLU A 97 -30.04 -6.54 -16.94
N PHE A 98 -30.50 -7.06 -18.08
CA PHE A 98 -31.43 -6.35 -18.97
C PHE A 98 -32.83 -6.13 -18.37
N GLN A 99 -33.29 -7.00 -17.46
CA GLN A 99 -34.58 -6.83 -16.80
C GLN A 99 -34.59 -5.67 -15.79
N ILE A 100 -33.47 -5.43 -15.11
CA ILE A 100 -33.32 -4.33 -14.14
C ILE A 100 -33.35 -2.98 -14.87
N HIS A 101 -32.58 -2.82 -15.95
CA HIS A 101 -32.53 -1.56 -16.69
C HIS A 101 -33.79 -1.23 -17.52
N ARG A 102 -34.69 -2.20 -17.72
CA ARG A 102 -36.01 -1.94 -18.31
C ARG A 102 -37.01 -1.34 -17.33
N GLN A 103 -36.89 -1.62 -16.03
CA GLN A 103 -37.78 -1.06 -15.01
C GLN A 103 -37.50 0.42 -14.71
N ASP A 104 -36.26 0.86 -14.92
CA ASP A 104 -35.85 2.26 -14.75
C ASP A 104 -36.18 3.16 -15.95
N ALA A 105 -36.65 2.58 -17.06
CA ALA A 105 -36.93 3.27 -18.31
C ALA A 105 -38.44 3.45 -18.61
N SER A 106 -39.30 3.14 -17.64
CA SER A 106 -40.77 3.25 -17.70
C SER A 106 -41.32 4.15 -16.61
#